data_AF-A0A929W1R7-F1
#
_entry.id   AF-A0A929W1R7-F1
#
_cell.length_a   1.000
_cell.length_b   1.000
_cell.length_c   1.000
_cell.angle_alpha   90.00
_cell.angle_beta   90.00
_cell.angle_gamma   90.00
#
_symmetry.space_group_name_H-M   'P 1'
#
loop_
_entity.id
_entity.type
_entity.pdbx_description
1 polymer ?
#
loop_
_entity_poly.entity_id
_entity_poly.type
_entity_poly.pdbx_seq_one_letter_code
_entity_poly.pdbx_strand_id
1 'polypeptide(L)' 'MDKTNPKLYCLEIRGDFACFTRPELKVERVSYDVITPSAA' A
#
# COMPACT_ATOMS: atom_id res chain seq x y z
N MET A 1 3.03 -9.56 -31.31
CA MET A 1 1.84 -10.15 -30.65
C MET A 1 2.36 -10.70 -29.34
N ASP A 2 2.70 -9.80 -28.41
CA ASP A 2 3.51 -10.17 -27.24
C ASP A 2 2.65 -9.95 -25.99
N LYS A 3 1.66 -10.84 -25.81
CA LYS A 3 0.65 -10.74 -24.73
C LYS A 3 0.75 -11.88 -23.71
N THR A 4 1.92 -12.48 -23.49
CA THR A 4 2.04 -13.71 -22.68
C THR A 4 3.15 -13.73 -21.64
N ASN A 5 3.83 -12.61 -21.35
CA ASN A 5 4.77 -12.58 -20.22
C ASN A 5 4.38 -11.47 -19.22
N PRO A 6 3.84 -11.82 -18.03
CA PRO A 6 3.61 -10.82 -17.00
C PRO A 6 4.98 -10.30 -16.53
N LYS A 7 5.27 -9.04 -16.83
CA LYS A 7 6.45 -8.37 -16.28
C LYS A 7 6.24 -8.24 -14.77
N LEU A 8 7.04 -8.96 -14.00
CA LEU A 8 7.06 -8.85 -12.54
C LEU A 8 7.91 -7.64 -12.16
N TYR A 9 7.34 -6.75 -11.35
CA TYR A 9 8.03 -5.58 -10.81
C TYR A 9 8.12 -5.72 -9.30
N CYS A 10 9.28 -5.39 -8.73
CA CYS A 10 9.50 -5.33 -7.29
C CYS A 10 10.07 -3.95 -6.97
N LEU A 11 9.46 -3.25 -6.01
CA LEU A 11 9.84 -1.89 -5.62
C LEU A 11 10.04 -1.82 -4.11
N GLU A 12 11.14 -1.22 -3.68
CA GLU A 12 11.36 -0.85 -2.28
C GLU A 12 10.85 0.57 -2.04
N ILE A 13 9.97 0.74 -1.05
CA ILE A 13 9.33 2.02 -0.71
C ILE A 13 9.73 2.40 0.72
N ARG A 14 10.18 3.64 0.94
CA ARG A 14 10.55 4.19 2.25
C ARG A 14 10.11 5.64 2.40
N GLY A 15 9.81 6.06 3.62
CA GLY A 15 9.49 7.43 3.98
C GLY A 15 9.37 7.60 5.49
N ASP A 16 9.55 8.81 5.99
CA ASP A 16 9.55 9.10 7.43
C ASP A 16 8.16 8.94 8.07
N PHE A 17 7.10 9.03 7.26
CA PHE A 17 5.71 8.89 7.70
C PHE A 17 4.90 8.06 6.71
N ALA A 18 4.05 7.17 7.23
CA ALA A 18 3.05 6.44 6.47
C ALA A 18 1.71 6.48 7.22
N CYS A 19 0.59 6.70 6.52
CA CYS A 19 -0.74 6.79 7.12
C CYS A 19 -1.76 5.94 6.34
N PHE A 20 -1.82 4.65 6.65
CA PHE A 20 -2.81 3.71 6.10
C PHE A 20 -4.09 3.78 6.92
N THR A 21 -4.95 4.75 6.63
CA THR A 21 -6.15 5.04 7.44
C THR A 21 -7.03 3.80 7.64
N ARG A 22 -7.30 3.44 8.90
CA ARG A 22 -8.30 2.43 9.25
C ARG A 22 -9.72 3.04 9.12
N PRO A 23 -10.60 2.52 8.25
CA PRO A 23 -11.92 3.12 8.01
C PRO A 23 -12.89 2.98 9.20
N GLU A 24 -12.61 2.04 10.11
CA GLU A 24 -13.39 1.73 11.31
C GLU A 24 -13.26 2.81 12.41
N LEU A 25 -12.16 3.57 12.42
CA LEU A 25 -11.86 4.56 13.46
C LEU A 25 -12.17 5.97 12.92
N LYS A 26 -13.38 6.44 13.22
CA LYS A 26 -13.95 7.65 12.62
C LYS A 26 -13.62 8.96 13.37
N VAL A 27 -13.14 8.85 14.61
CA VAL A 27 -12.82 10.01 15.47
C VAL A 27 -11.34 10.39 15.34
N GLU A 28 -10.44 9.41 15.27
CA GLU A 28 -8.99 9.60 15.17
C GLU A 28 -8.42 8.79 14.02
N ARG A 29 -7.50 9.38 13.24
CA ARG A 29 -6.85 8.72 12.12
C ARG A 29 -5.75 7.78 12.64
N VAL A 30 -6.06 6.49 12.70
CA VAL A 30 -5.09 5.45 13.05
C VAL A 30 -4.61 4.75 11.79
N SER A 31 -3.30 4.65 11.61
CA SER A 31 -2.68 3.88 10.53
C SER A 31 -2.74 2.37 10.82
N TYR A 32 -2.92 1.55 9.79
CA TYR A 32 -2.56 0.13 9.87
C TYR A 32 -1.05 -0.02 10.10
N ASP A 33 -0.65 -1.06 10.84
CA ASP A 33 0.76 -1.37 11.15
C ASP A 33 1.61 -1.69 9.91
N VAL A 34 0.94 -2.09 8.82
CA VAL A 34 1.54 -2.41 7.52
C VAL A 34 0.74 -1.78 6.38
N ILE A 35 1.40 -1.59 5.25
CA ILE A 35 0.76 -1.14 4.00
C ILE A 35 -0.36 -2.08 3.59
N THR A 36 -1.51 -1.52 3.21
CA THR A 36 -2.63 -2.31 2.69
C THR A 36 -2.40 -2.61 1.21
N PRO A 37 -2.91 -3.73 0.65
CA PRO A 37 -2.77 -4.04 -0.78
C PRO A 37 -3.34 -2.98 -1.73
N SER A 38 -4.28 -2.14 -1.25
CA SER A 38 -4.81 -1.01 -2.02
C SER A 38 -3.87 0.20 -2.06
N ALA A 39 -2.87 0.26 -1.18
CA ALA A 39 -1.89 1.32 -1.11
C ALA A 39 -0.53 0.93 -1.71
N ALA A 40 -0.36 -0.36 -2.07
CA ALA A 40 0.81 -0.91 -2.76
C ALA A 40 0.66 -0.82 -4.29
#